data_AF-A0A6V7VRG3-F1
#
_entry.id   AF-A0A6V7VRG3-F1
#
_cell.length_a   1.000
_cell.length_b   1.000
_cell.length_c   1.000
_cell.angle_alpha   90.00
_cell.angle_beta   90.00
_cell.angle_gamma   90.00
#
_symmetry.space_group_name_H-M   'P 1'
#
loop_
_entity.id
_entity.type
_entity.pdbx_description
1 polymer ?
#
loop_
_entity_poly.entity_id
_entity_poly.type
_entity_poly.pdbx_seq_one_letter_code
_entity_poly.pdbx_strand_id
1 'polypeptide(L)'
;MRLMEKMGWKPGQGLGRNAAGPIEPLYLDVKADKKGFFSEYLERIPKRESVLDPTGKNPVSVLMEVCSRNRWMNPEFVCDEMGPHNNRRYLWKAVLNGVEYSPSLPSSNKKAGKAQVCMVVLEALGFCS
;
A
#
# COMPACT_ATOMS: atom_id res chain seq x y z
N MET A 1 41.24 12.09 9.93
CA MET A 1 39.88 12.42 10.42
C MET A 1 39.96 12.49 11.95
N ARG A 2 39.92 13.69 12.56
CA ARG A 2 40.23 13.87 13.99
C ARG A 2 39.35 13.07 14.95
N LEU A 3 38.09 12.80 14.58
CA LEU A 3 37.17 12.01 15.41
C LEU A 3 37.57 10.53 15.49
N MET A 4 37.93 9.93 14.35
CA MET A 4 38.33 8.52 14.28
C MET A 4 39.66 8.29 14.99
N GLU A 5 40.61 9.23 14.83
CA GLU A 5 41.90 9.23 15.53
C GLU A 5 41.72 9.19 17.06
N LYS A 6 40.77 9.96 17.60
CA LYS A 6 40.43 9.94 19.03
C LYS A 6 39.91 8.59 19.53
N MET A 7 39.29 7.80 18.64
CA MET A 7 38.78 6.46 18.94
C MET A 7 39.81 5.35 18.63
N GLY A 8 41.08 5.70 18.42
CA GLY A 8 42.17 4.76 18.22
C GLY A 8 42.38 4.30 16.77
N TRP A 9 41.64 4.86 15.81
CA TRP A 9 41.85 4.57 14.40
C TRP A 9 43.09 5.31 13.86
N LYS A 10 43.97 4.62 13.13
CA LYS A 10 45.16 5.21 12.52
C LYS A 10 45.02 5.32 11.00
N PRO A 11 45.60 6.35 10.35
CA PRO A 11 45.63 6.44 8.90
C PRO A 11 46.18 5.15 8.27
N GLY A 12 45.45 4.55 7.33
CA GLY A 12 45.80 3.28 6.69
C GLY A 12 45.26 2.02 7.39
N GLN A 13 44.59 2.16 8.53
CA GLN A 13 43.95 1.04 9.23
C GLN A 13 42.49 0.89 8.80
N GLY A 14 42.01 -0.35 8.62
CA GLY A 14 40.60 -0.62 8.33
C GLY A 14 39.67 -0.17 9.46
N LEU A 15 38.43 0.19 9.13
CA LEU A 15 37.44 0.60 10.14
C LEU A 15 36.72 -0.63 10.73
N GLY A 16 36.60 -0.75 12.05
CA GLY A 16 35.84 -1.83 12.70
C GLY A 16 36.56 -2.47 13.89
N ARG A 17 35.90 -3.44 14.54
CA ARG A 17 36.27 -3.98 15.86
C ARG A 17 37.72 -4.47 15.98
N ASN A 18 38.30 -4.97 14.89
CA ASN A 18 39.69 -5.44 14.82
C ASN A 18 40.47 -4.83 13.64
N ALA A 19 40.07 -3.65 13.17
CA ALA A 19 40.58 -3.06 11.93
C ALA A 19 40.41 -3.92 10.66
N ALA A 20 39.45 -4.83 10.68
CA ALA A 20 39.13 -5.73 9.57
C ALA A 20 38.30 -5.07 8.46
N GLY A 21 38.00 -3.77 8.56
CA GLY A 21 37.24 -3.07 7.52
C GLY A 21 38.08 -2.80 6.28
N PRO A 22 37.43 -2.59 5.13
CA PRO A 22 38.12 -2.18 3.92
C PRO A 22 38.77 -0.81 4.11
N ILE A 23 40.03 -0.70 3.69
CA ILE A 23 40.78 0.57 3.66
C ILE A 23 40.37 1.43 2.47
N GLU A 24 39.87 0.80 1.41
CA GLU A 24 39.41 1.47 0.22
C GLU A 24 38.00 2.00 0.44
N PRO A 25 37.72 3.25 0.05
CA PRO A 25 36.38 3.80 0.11
C PRO A 25 35.46 2.98 -0.79
N LEU A 26 34.37 2.46 -0.22
CA LEU A 26 33.33 1.83 -1.00
C LEU A 26 32.59 2.90 -1.80
N TYR A 27 32.69 2.84 -3.12
CA TYR A 27 31.89 3.69 -4.00
C TYR A 27 30.47 3.15 -4.02
N LEU A 28 29.55 3.91 -3.42
CA LEU A 28 28.12 3.69 -3.61
C LEU A 28 27.79 4.14 -5.03
N ASP A 29 27.22 3.27 -5.84
CA ASP A 29 26.59 3.66 -7.10
C ASP A 29 25.31 4.44 -6.75
N VAL A 30 25.48 5.74 -6.49
CA VAL A 30 24.39 6.64 -6.19
C VAL A 30 23.67 6.90 -7.49
N LYS A 31 22.66 6.07 -7.76
CA LYS A 31 21.68 6.32 -8.81
C LYS A 31 21.05 7.69 -8.56
N ALA A 32 21.43 8.66 -9.40
CA ALA A 32 20.92 10.03 -9.36
C ALA A 32 19.52 10.16 -10.02
N ASP A 33 18.96 9.05 -10.49
CA ASP A 33 17.62 9.06 -11.03
C ASP A 33 16.58 9.20 -9.90
N LYS A 34 15.60 10.08 -10.12
CA LYS A 34 14.50 10.29 -9.17
C LYS A 34 13.47 9.17 -9.23
N LYS A 35 13.70 8.08 -9.98
CA LYS A 35 12.76 6.97 -10.01
C LYS A 35 13.02 6.18 -8.74
N GLY A 36 12.03 6.20 -7.86
CA GLY A 36 12.07 5.36 -6.67
C GLY A 36 12.28 3.89 -7.08
N PHE A 37 12.87 3.11 -6.18
CA PHE A 37 13.06 1.67 -6.31
C PHE A 37 11.73 0.90 -6.57
N PHE A 38 10.59 1.57 -6.43
CA PHE A 38 9.25 1.10 -6.72
C PHE A 38 8.71 1.74 -8.01
N SER A 39 8.91 1.10 -9.15
CA SER A 39 8.01 1.27 -10.31
C SER A 39 8.11 0.09 -11.26
N GLU A 40 9.31 -0.45 -11.46
CA GLU A 40 9.48 -1.54 -12.42
C GLU A 40 9.00 -2.89 -11.88
N TYR A 41 8.99 -3.08 -10.56
CA TYR A 41 8.51 -4.35 -9.97
C TYR A 41 6.99 -4.50 -10.06
N LEU A 42 6.21 -3.40 -10.04
CA LEU A 42 4.75 -3.48 -10.15
C LEU A 42 4.27 -3.82 -11.56
N GLU A 43 5.03 -3.45 -12.59
CA GLU A 43 4.73 -3.82 -13.97
C GLU A 43 5.14 -5.26 -14.32
N ARG A 44 6.07 -5.86 -13.55
CA ARG A 44 6.66 -7.18 -13.82
C ARG A 44 6.21 -8.30 -12.89
N ILE A 45 5.32 -8.07 -11.92
CA ILE A 45 4.70 -9.21 -11.23
C ILE A 45 3.86 -9.93 -12.28
N PRO A 46 4.17 -11.19 -12.66
CA PRO A 46 3.23 -11.96 -13.46
C PRO A 46 1.93 -11.95 -12.68
N LYS A 47 0.86 -11.39 -13.26
CA LYS A 47 -0.49 -11.40 -12.67
C LYS A 47 -0.74 -12.84 -12.28
N ARG A 48 -0.51 -13.19 -11.01
CA ARG A 48 -0.90 -14.49 -10.50
C ARG A 48 -2.38 -14.51 -10.78
N GLU A 49 -2.84 -15.48 -11.56
CA GLU A 49 -4.24 -15.85 -11.65
C GLU A 49 -4.65 -16.33 -10.26
N SER A 50 -4.72 -15.40 -9.31
CA SER A 50 -5.23 -15.66 -8.00
C SER A 50 -6.72 -15.77 -8.22
N VAL A 51 -7.25 -16.96 -7.97
CA VAL A 51 -8.69 -17.15 -7.78
C VAL A 51 -9.12 -16.04 -6.83
N LEU A 52 -10.02 -15.18 -7.33
CA LEU A 52 -10.57 -14.07 -6.56
C LEU A 52 -11.50 -14.70 -5.52
N ASP A 53 -10.90 -15.24 -4.46
CA ASP A 53 -11.63 -15.71 -3.29
C ASP A 53 -11.79 -14.51 -2.34
N PRO A 54 -12.98 -13.90 -2.26
CA PRO A 54 -13.24 -12.75 -1.40
C PRO A 54 -13.27 -13.13 0.09
N THR A 55 -13.34 -14.43 0.43
CA THR A 55 -13.69 -14.91 1.77
C THR A 55 -12.55 -14.82 2.79
N GLY A 56 -11.31 -14.58 2.36
CA GLY A 56 -10.12 -14.46 3.23
C GLY A 56 -9.22 -13.25 2.97
N LYS A 57 -9.55 -12.41 1.99
CA LYS A 57 -8.75 -11.23 1.59
C LYS A 57 -9.47 -9.94 1.98
N ASN A 58 -8.71 -8.85 2.11
CA ASN A 58 -9.31 -7.53 2.30
C ASN A 58 -10.17 -7.17 1.06
N PRO A 59 -11.48 -6.92 1.19
CA PRO A 59 -12.36 -6.66 0.06
C PRO A 59 -11.96 -5.41 -0.73
N VAL A 60 -11.29 -4.44 -0.08
CA VAL A 60 -10.71 -3.28 -0.77
C VAL A 60 -9.64 -3.73 -1.78
N SER A 61 -8.76 -4.64 -1.38
CA SER A 61 -7.70 -5.15 -2.25
C SER A 61 -8.27 -5.97 -3.41
N VAL A 62 -9.27 -6.80 -3.13
CA VAL A 62 -9.97 -7.60 -4.15
C VAL A 62 -10.62 -6.68 -5.19
N LEU A 63 -11.33 -5.63 -4.75
CA LEU A 63 -11.95 -4.66 -5.66
C LEU A 63 -10.91 -3.95 -6.54
N MET A 64 -9.80 -3.51 -5.96
CA MET A 64 -8.71 -2.87 -6.72
C MET A 64 -8.11 -3.83 -7.76
N GLU A 65 -7.93 -5.11 -7.41
CA GLU A 65 -7.44 -6.14 -8.32
C GLU A 65 -8.43 -6.40 -9.48
N VAL A 66 -9.73 -6.46 -9.20
CA VAL A 66 -10.79 -6.57 -10.21
C VAL A 66 -10.74 -5.38 -11.17
N CYS A 67 -10.63 -4.15 -10.65
CA CYS A 67 -10.54 -2.95 -11.49
C CYS A 67 -9.30 -2.99 -12.40
N SER A 68 -8.15 -3.38 -11.85
CA SER A 68 -6.90 -3.52 -12.61
C SER A 68 -6.95 -4.62 -13.68
N ARG A 69 -7.58 -5.77 -13.37
CA ARG A 69 -7.78 -6.88 -14.32
C ARG A 69 -8.68 -6.47 -15.47
N ASN A 70 -9.76 -5.74 -15.19
CA ASN A 70 -10.73 -5.30 -16.17
C ASN A 70 -10.35 -3.99 -16.90
N ARG A 71 -9.17 -3.41 -16.60
CA ARG A 71 -8.72 -2.09 -17.11
C ARG A 71 -9.73 -0.97 -16.81
N TRP A 72 -10.43 -1.06 -15.69
CA TRP A 72 -11.31 0.00 -15.21
C TRP A 72 -10.52 1.07 -14.48
N MET A 73 -11.07 2.28 -14.43
CA MET A 73 -10.52 3.32 -13.56
C MET A 73 -10.63 2.89 -12.10
N ASN A 74 -9.69 3.35 -11.28
CA ASN A 74 -9.71 3.06 -9.85
C ASN A 74 -11.01 3.63 -9.23
N PRO A 75 -11.67 2.88 -8.32
CA PRO A 75 -12.87 3.35 -7.66
C PRO A 75 -12.57 4.56 -6.77
N GLU A 76 -13.45 5.55 -6.82
CA GLU A 76 -13.40 6.70 -5.91
C GLU A 76 -14.19 6.38 -4.65
N PHE A 77 -13.63 6.70 -3.47
CA PHE A 77 -14.28 6.43 -2.19
C PHE A 77 -14.57 7.73 -1.45
N VAL A 78 -15.85 7.98 -1.16
CA VAL A 78 -16.32 9.12 -0.38
C VAL A 78 -16.82 8.62 0.97
N CYS A 79 -16.56 9.37 2.04
CA CYS A 79 -16.98 9.02 3.40
C CYS A 79 -17.72 10.19 4.01
N ASP A 80 -19.00 9.98 4.30
CA ASP A 80 -19.86 10.93 5.01
C ASP A 80 -19.88 10.59 6.50
N GLU A 81 -19.45 11.55 7.34
CA GLU A 81 -19.48 11.41 8.80
C GLU A 81 -20.76 12.02 9.36
N MET A 82 -21.47 11.25 10.20
CA MET A 82 -22.73 11.68 10.81
C MET A 82 -22.74 11.39 12.31
N GLY A 83 -23.52 12.17 13.06
CA GLY A 83 -23.77 11.96 14.47
C GLY A 83 -22.77 12.63 15.42
N PRO A 84 -23.06 12.60 16.74
CA PRO A 84 -22.24 13.24 17.76
C PRO A 84 -20.90 12.53 17.96
N HIS A 85 -19.91 13.23 18.52
CA HIS A 85 -18.53 12.73 18.65
C HIS A 85 -18.42 11.34 19.31
N ASN A 86 -19.29 11.06 20.30
CA ASN A 86 -19.36 9.82 21.06
C ASN A 86 -20.17 8.71 20.36
N ASN A 87 -20.87 9.00 19.26
CA ASN A 87 -21.65 8.05 18.47
C ASN A 87 -21.56 8.38 16.98
N ARG A 88 -20.30 8.49 16.50
CA ARG A 88 -20.03 8.77 15.09
C ARG A 88 -20.37 7.57 14.23
N ARG A 89 -20.99 7.86 13.10
CA ARG A 89 -21.38 6.91 12.07
C ARG A 89 -20.76 7.37 10.76
N TYR A 90 -20.31 6.41 9.97
CA TYR A 90 -19.60 6.61 8.71
C TYR A 90 -20.35 5.90 7.60
N LEU A 91 -20.88 6.67 6.67
CA LEU A 91 -21.48 6.15 5.46
C LEU A 91 -20.44 6.26 4.33
N TRP A 92 -20.06 5.11 3.78
CA TRP A 92 -19.11 5.06 2.66
C TRP A 92 -19.84 4.94 1.34
N LYS A 93 -19.38 5.66 0.33
CA LYS A 93 -19.82 5.58 -1.06
C LYS A 93 -18.62 5.23 -1.93
N ALA A 94 -18.82 4.33 -2.89
CA ALA A 94 -17.82 3.97 -3.87
C ALA A 94 -18.36 4.27 -5.27
N VAL A 95 -17.64 5.03 -6.08
CA VAL A 95 -18.00 5.30 -7.47
C VAL A 95 -17.07 4.49 -8.37
N LEU A 96 -17.63 3.57 -9.14
CA LEU A 96 -16.89 2.75 -10.11
C LEU A 96 -17.55 2.84 -11.47
N ASN A 97 -16.79 3.24 -12.49
CA ASN A 97 -17.29 3.45 -13.87
C ASN A 97 -18.53 4.36 -13.95
N GLY A 98 -18.62 5.37 -13.08
CA GLY A 98 -19.77 6.29 -13.01
C GLY A 98 -21.00 5.74 -12.29
N VAL A 99 -20.95 4.51 -11.76
CA VAL A 99 -22.00 3.94 -10.92
C VAL A 99 -21.64 4.13 -9.45
N GLU A 100 -22.56 4.70 -8.68
CA GLU A 100 -22.41 4.89 -7.24
C GLU A 100 -22.98 3.69 -6.47
N TYR A 101 -22.16 3.16 -5.55
CA TYR A 101 -22.51 2.08 -4.65
C TYR A 101 -22.43 2.59 -3.22
N SER A 102 -23.46 2.31 -2.43
CA SER A 102 -23.48 2.64 -1.00
C SER A 102 -24.15 1.51 -0.20
N PRO A 103 -23.66 1.22 1.00
CA PRO A 103 -24.30 0.25 1.88
C PRO A 103 -25.57 0.85 2.48
N SER A 104 -26.56 -0.01 2.75
CA SER A 104 -27.83 0.40 3.37
C SER A 104 -27.67 0.89 4.82
N LEU A 105 -26.62 0.44 5.50
CA LEU A 105 -26.37 0.75 6.91
C LEU A 105 -25.03 1.49 7.08
N PRO A 106 -25.02 2.60 7.84
CA PRO A 106 -23.77 3.28 8.19
C PRO A 106 -22.99 2.48 9.25
N SER A 107 -21.66 2.55 9.19
CA SER A 107 -20.77 1.82 10.11
C SER A 107 -20.25 2.72 11.23
N SER A 108 -19.98 2.17 12.41
CA SER A 108 -19.30 2.88 13.50
C SER A 108 -17.78 2.97 13.33
N ASN A 109 -17.20 2.26 12.34
CA ASN A 109 -15.77 2.21 12.10
C ASN A 109 -15.44 2.53 10.63
N LYS A 110 -14.59 3.53 10.38
CA LYS A 110 -14.17 3.94 9.04
C LYS A 110 -13.58 2.79 8.21
N LYS A 111 -12.74 1.95 8.82
CA LYS A 111 -12.09 0.83 8.11
C LYS A 111 -13.10 -0.26 7.75
N ALA A 112 -13.99 -0.60 8.68
CA ALA A 112 -15.03 -1.58 8.44
C ALA A 112 -16.03 -1.07 7.40
N GLY A 113 -16.48 0.18 7.49
CA GLY A 113 -17.37 0.79 6.51
C GLY A 113 -16.80 0.80 5.09
N LYS A 114 -15.50 1.10 4.95
CA LYS A 114 -14.83 1.02 3.64
C LYS A 114 -14.78 -0.41 3.09
N ALA A 115 -14.54 -1.40 3.95
CA ALA A 115 -14.59 -2.80 3.53
C ALA A 115 -16.01 -3.22 3.11
N GLN A 116 -17.04 -2.77 3.84
CA GLN A 116 -18.44 -3.05 3.53
C GLN A 116 -18.87 -2.50 2.18
N VAL A 117 -18.55 -1.24 1.85
CA VAL A 117 -18.90 -0.70 0.53
C VAL A 117 -18.21 -1.47 -0.61
N CYS A 118 -16.96 -1.91 -0.42
CA CYS A 118 -16.27 -2.73 -1.41
C CYS A 118 -16.95 -4.10 -1.60
N MET A 119 -17.47 -4.71 -0.54
CA MET A 119 -18.23 -5.96 -0.66
C MET A 119 -19.51 -5.75 -1.45
N VAL A 120 -20.25 -4.68 -1.20
CA VAL A 120 -21.46 -4.32 -1.97
C VAL A 120 -21.14 -4.15 -3.46
N VAL A 121 -20.01 -3.49 -3.78
CA VAL A 121 -19.56 -3.35 -5.17
C VAL A 121 -19.22 -4.72 -5.77
N LEU A 122 -18.46 -5.55 -5.06
CA LEU A 122 -18.07 -6.88 -5.55
C LEU A 122 -19.27 -7.81 -5.74
N GLU A 123 -20.26 -7.76 -4.86
CA GLU A 123 -21.53 -8.47 -4.96
C GLU A 123 -22.33 -7.99 -6.18
N ALA A 124 -22.46 -6.67 -6.38
CA ALA A 124 -23.13 -6.11 -7.55
C ALA A 124 -22.44 -6.47 -8.87
N LEU A 125 -21.12 -6.67 -8.85
CA LEU A 125 -20.33 -7.13 -9.97
C LEU A 125 -20.36 -8.66 -10.18
N GLY A 126 -21.01 -9.42 -9.27
CA GLY A 126 -21.14 -10.88 -9.36
C GLY A 126 -19.90 -11.67 -8.90
N PHE A 127 -18.99 -11.05 -8.13
CA PHE A 127 -17.80 -11.71 -7.58
C PHE A 127 -18.01 -12.28 -6.17
N CYS A 128 -19.12 -11.98 -5.52
CA CYS A 128 -19.51 -12.50 -4.21
C CYS A 128 -20.99 -12.87 -4.26
N SER A 129 -21.33 -14.11 -3.88
CA SER A 129 -22.70 -14.65 -3.81
C SER A 129 -22.95 -15.30 -2.47
#